data_AF-A0A7K1DR69-F1
#
_entry.id   AF-A0A7K1DR69-F1
#
_cell.length_a   1.000
_cell.length_b   1.000
_cell.length_c   1.000
_cell.angle_alpha   90.00
_cell.angle_beta   90.00
_cell.angle_gamma   90.00
#
_symmetry.space_group_name_H-M   'P 1'
#
loop_
_entity.id
_entity.type
_entity.pdbx_description
1 polymer ?
#
loop_
_entity_poly.entity_id
_entity_poly.type
_entity_poly.pdbx_seq_one_letter_code
_entity_poly.pdbx_strand_id
1 'polypeptide(L)'
;EGVAGHITVRDPELTDHFWVNPFGLSFRHMRVSDLLLVNHHGEVVHGTMPVNRAAFVIHSAIHSARPEVIAAAHAHSVHGKAFSSLGIPLDPITQDACIFYDDHTVIAEQGGAVVFDVEAGKEMAEKFPTGKAAIHLNHGLFTVGSSVEEAAFWFLSMDRSCQAQLLAMAAGTPKLIKHEYAQYTREQTGHSLAGWFQFQPLWQEICRTDPELFD
;
A
#
# COMPACT_ATOMS: atom_id res chain seq x y z
N GLU A 1 9.89 10.53 -0.43
CA GLU A 1 10.34 11.44 0.65
C GLU A 1 11.51 10.78 1.37
N GLY A 2 12.75 11.05 0.93
CA GLY A 2 13.94 10.41 1.50
C GLY A 2 13.86 8.87 1.51
N VAL A 3 13.94 8.28 2.71
CA VAL A 3 14.04 6.83 2.95
C VAL A 3 12.74 6.18 3.42
N ALA A 4 11.62 6.92 3.41
CA ALA A 4 10.32 6.40 3.81
C ALA A 4 9.65 5.59 2.68
N GLY A 5 9.04 4.47 3.06
CA GLY A 5 8.28 3.60 2.17
C GLY A 5 8.84 2.19 2.13
N HIS A 6 7.93 1.20 2.11
CA HIS A 6 8.28 -0.22 2.11
C HIS A 6 7.25 -0.99 1.30
N ILE A 7 7.74 -1.97 0.55
CA ILE A 7 6.90 -2.98 -0.10
C ILE A 7 7.38 -4.33 0.42
N THR A 8 6.46 -5.13 0.94
CA THR A 8 6.74 -6.48 1.43
C THR A 8 5.98 -7.49 0.59
N VAL A 9 6.60 -8.65 0.35
CA VAL A 9 5.93 -9.82 -0.21
C VAL A 9 6.32 -11.06 0.57
N ARG A 10 5.32 -11.87 0.94
CA ARG A 10 5.50 -13.14 1.64
C ARG A 10 6.29 -14.09 0.75
N ASP A 11 7.29 -14.75 1.34
CA ASP A 11 8.04 -15.79 0.65
C ASP A 11 7.13 -17.02 0.39
N PRO A 12 7.17 -17.60 -0.82
CA PRO A 12 6.28 -18.71 -1.18
C PRO A 12 6.64 -20.04 -0.49
N GLU A 13 7.87 -20.19 0.02
CA GLU A 13 8.33 -21.39 0.71
C GLU A 13 8.31 -21.19 2.24
N LEU A 14 8.88 -20.08 2.70
CA LEU A 14 8.95 -19.69 4.10
C LEU A 14 7.84 -18.68 4.41
N THR A 15 6.63 -19.17 4.67
CA THR A 15 5.43 -18.32 4.77
C THR A 15 5.40 -17.33 5.93
N ASP A 16 6.35 -17.43 6.87
CA ASP A 16 6.64 -16.49 7.96
C ASP A 16 7.77 -15.49 7.66
N HIS A 17 8.28 -15.50 6.42
CA HIS A 17 9.32 -14.61 5.92
C HIS A 17 8.79 -13.71 4.80
N PHE A 18 9.43 -12.54 4.66
CA PHE A 18 9.00 -11.50 3.74
C PHE A 18 10.20 -10.88 3.03
N TRP A 19 10.10 -10.79 1.71
CA TRP A 19 11.01 -9.99 0.90
C TRP A 19 10.66 -8.51 1.04
N VAL A 20 11.67 -7.66 1.21
CA VAL A 20 11.49 -6.22 1.43
C VAL A 20 12.68 -5.43 0.87
N ASN A 21 12.43 -4.18 0.51
CA ASN A 21 13.51 -3.25 0.15
C ASN A 21 14.45 -2.94 1.35
N PRO A 22 15.75 -2.80 1.10
CA PRO A 22 16.72 -2.34 2.09
C PRO A 22 16.50 -0.87 2.46
N PHE A 23 16.87 -0.51 3.68
CA PHE A 23 16.77 0.85 4.19
C PHE A 23 17.87 1.74 3.62
N GLY A 24 17.48 2.89 3.05
CA GLY A 24 18.41 3.88 2.51
C GLY A 24 18.72 3.73 1.01
N LEU A 25 18.30 2.65 0.36
CA LEU A 25 18.42 2.52 -1.09
C LEU A 25 17.24 3.21 -1.80
N SER A 26 17.54 3.99 -2.83
CA SER A 26 16.52 4.64 -3.66
C SER A 26 15.68 3.60 -4.39
N PHE A 27 14.35 3.73 -4.33
CA PHE A 27 13.43 2.89 -5.11
C PHE A 27 13.70 2.93 -6.62
N ARG A 28 14.26 4.03 -7.14
CA ARG A 28 14.58 4.19 -8.56
C ARG A 28 15.70 3.26 -9.05
N HIS A 29 16.54 2.76 -8.13
CA HIS A 29 17.72 1.96 -8.43
C HIS A 29 17.69 0.59 -7.74
N MET A 30 16.50 0.16 -7.29
CA MET A 30 16.31 -1.12 -6.63
C MET A 30 16.51 -2.27 -7.61
N ARG A 31 17.37 -3.25 -7.30
CA ARG A 31 17.49 -4.47 -8.09
C ARG A 31 16.99 -5.68 -7.33
N VAL A 32 16.70 -6.77 -8.03
CA VAL A 32 16.35 -8.06 -7.40
C VAL A 32 17.41 -8.48 -6.39
N SER A 33 18.69 -8.33 -6.76
CA SER A 33 19.85 -8.65 -5.92
C SER A 33 20.00 -7.78 -4.66
N ASP A 34 19.30 -6.64 -4.58
CA ASP A 34 19.33 -5.75 -3.42
C ASP A 34 18.29 -6.12 -2.33
N LEU A 35 17.31 -6.96 -2.66
CA LEU A 35 16.21 -7.31 -1.76
C LEU A 35 16.69 -8.11 -0.54
N LEU A 36 16.04 -7.85 0.59
CA LEU A 36 16.28 -8.54 1.85
C LEU A 36 15.17 -9.57 2.10
N LEU A 37 15.53 -10.75 2.58
CA LEU A 37 14.56 -11.66 3.20
C LEU A 37 14.60 -11.45 4.70
N VAL A 38 13.44 -11.22 5.30
CA VAL A 38 13.30 -10.87 6.72
C VAL A 38 12.27 -11.81 7.36
N ASN A 39 12.59 -12.36 8.51
CA ASN A 39 11.63 -13.19 9.26
C ASN A 39 10.56 -12.34 9.97
N HIS A 40 9.57 -12.99 10.57
CA HIS A 40 8.47 -12.30 11.25
C HIS A 40 8.90 -11.33 12.38
N HIS A 41 10.10 -11.54 12.94
CA HIS A 41 10.67 -10.72 14.02
C HIS A 41 11.45 -9.50 13.52
N GLY A 42 11.57 -9.30 12.20
CA GLY A 42 12.32 -8.20 11.62
C GLY A 42 13.83 -8.47 11.54
N GLU A 43 14.23 -9.73 11.59
CA GLU A 43 15.62 -10.16 11.45
C GLU A 43 15.91 -10.49 9.99
N VAL A 44 16.98 -9.91 9.44
CA VAL A 44 17.43 -10.17 8.08
C VAL A 44 18.07 -11.56 8.03
N VAL A 45 17.49 -12.46 7.23
CA VAL A 45 18.01 -13.82 7.00
C VAL A 45 18.66 -13.98 5.62
N HIS A 46 18.40 -13.06 4.69
CA HIS A 46 19.09 -12.94 3.41
C HIS A 46 19.36 -11.47 3.08
N GLY A 47 20.53 -11.20 2.50
CA GLY A 47 21.02 -9.86 2.19
C GLY A 47 21.88 -9.26 3.31
N THR A 48 22.56 -8.14 3.02
CA THR A 48 23.57 -7.54 3.92
C THR A 48 23.25 -6.12 4.36
N MET A 49 22.23 -5.51 3.76
CA MET A 49 21.80 -4.15 4.07
C MET A 49 20.83 -4.12 5.26
N PRO A 50 20.74 -2.99 5.98
CA PRO A 50 19.80 -2.85 7.08
C PRO A 50 18.35 -2.82 6.56
N VAL A 51 17.42 -3.38 7.33
CA VAL A 51 15.97 -3.16 7.16
C VAL A 51 15.50 -2.04 8.09
N ASN A 52 14.50 -1.27 7.66
CA ASN A 52 13.82 -0.32 8.53
C ASN A 52 12.88 -1.08 9.48
N ARG A 53 13.40 -1.52 10.63
CA ARG A 53 12.65 -2.32 11.59
C ARG A 53 11.34 -1.66 12.04
N ALA A 54 11.37 -0.34 12.27
CA ALA A 54 10.22 0.43 12.75
C ALA A 54 9.03 0.32 11.79
N ALA A 55 9.28 0.47 10.49
CA ALA A 55 8.24 0.34 9.48
C ALA A 55 7.87 -1.12 9.17
N PHE A 56 8.83 -2.04 9.26
CA PHE A 56 8.57 -3.47 9.04
C PHE A 56 7.60 -4.05 10.07
N VAL A 57 7.58 -3.54 11.30
CA VAL A 57 6.65 -4.00 12.36
C VAL A 57 5.19 -3.92 11.91
N ILE A 58 4.80 -2.86 11.19
CA ILE A 58 3.42 -2.70 10.68
C ILE A 58 3.11 -3.77 9.63
N HIS A 59 4.02 -3.95 8.66
CA HIS A 59 3.85 -4.95 7.60
C HIS A 59 3.78 -6.37 8.17
N SER A 60 4.68 -6.70 9.10
CA SER A 60 4.71 -8.00 9.76
C SER A 60 3.39 -8.29 10.48
N ALA A 61 2.89 -7.35 11.29
CA ALA A 61 1.64 -7.51 12.01
C ALA A 61 0.42 -7.71 11.09
N ILE A 62 0.36 -6.97 9.98
CA ILE A 62 -0.69 -7.16 8.97
C ILE A 62 -0.59 -8.54 8.33
N HIS A 63 0.61 -8.98 7.94
CA HIS A 63 0.80 -10.30 7.37
C HIS A 63 0.50 -11.44 8.36
N SER A 64 0.71 -11.28 9.68
CA SER A 64 0.28 -12.29 10.67
C SER A 64 -1.23 -12.30 10.85
N ALA A 65 -1.85 -11.13 10.96
CA ALA A 65 -3.30 -11.02 11.16
C ALA A 65 -4.10 -11.44 9.93
N ARG A 66 -3.50 -11.31 8.73
CA ARG A 66 -4.13 -11.55 7.44
C ARG A 66 -3.29 -12.48 6.56
N PRO A 67 -3.36 -13.82 6.78
CA PRO A 67 -2.59 -14.79 6.02
C PRO A 67 -2.87 -14.77 4.50
N GLU A 68 -4.04 -14.30 4.08
CA GLU A 68 -4.41 -14.13 2.68
C GLU A 68 -3.67 -12.97 1.99
N VAL A 69 -3.09 -12.04 2.77
CA VAL A 69 -2.27 -10.96 2.24
C VAL A 69 -0.88 -11.49 1.91
N ILE A 70 -0.58 -11.49 0.62
CA ILE A 70 0.71 -11.91 0.06
C ILE A 70 1.64 -10.71 -0.08
N ALA A 71 1.14 -9.55 -0.49
CA ALA A 71 1.95 -8.35 -0.61
C ALA A 71 1.29 -7.14 0.06
N ALA A 72 2.11 -6.22 0.55
CA ALA A 72 1.68 -4.95 1.12
C ALA A 72 2.58 -3.81 0.65
N ALA A 73 1.99 -2.65 0.39
CA ALA A 73 2.70 -1.45 -0.06
C ALA A 73 2.35 -0.24 0.80
N HIS A 74 3.38 0.49 1.23
CA HIS A 74 3.25 1.73 1.97
C HIS A 74 4.31 2.73 1.49
N ALA A 75 3.90 3.97 1.26
CA ALA A 75 4.81 5.08 1.02
C ALA A 75 4.16 6.41 1.39
N HIS A 76 4.99 7.44 1.56
CA HIS A 76 4.54 8.81 1.86
C HIS A 76 4.37 9.61 0.57
N SER A 77 3.51 9.13 -0.31
CA SER A 77 3.17 9.81 -1.57
C SER A 77 2.53 11.17 -1.28
N VAL A 78 2.74 12.14 -2.18
CA VAL A 78 2.36 13.54 -1.95
C VAL A 78 0.85 13.69 -1.73
N HIS A 79 0.04 13.04 -2.57
CA HIS A 79 -1.40 13.17 -2.52
C HIS A 79 -2.00 12.34 -1.39
N GLY A 80 -1.51 11.12 -1.21
CA GLY A 80 -1.89 10.23 -0.11
C GLY A 80 -1.65 10.86 1.25
N LYS A 81 -0.47 11.43 1.52
CA LYS A 81 -0.21 12.10 2.80
C LYS A 81 -1.05 13.35 3.00
N ALA A 82 -1.23 14.16 1.95
CA ALA A 82 -2.06 15.36 2.01
C ALA A 82 -3.52 15.00 2.31
N PHE A 83 -4.09 14.03 1.60
CA PHE A 83 -5.46 13.57 1.82
C PHE A 83 -5.64 12.91 3.19
N SER A 84 -4.67 12.09 3.63
CA SER A 84 -4.72 11.43 4.94
C SER A 84 -4.85 12.41 6.10
N SER A 85 -4.35 13.65 5.95
CA SER A 85 -4.47 14.68 6.98
C SER A 85 -5.89 15.21 7.20
N LEU A 86 -6.82 14.91 6.29
CA LEU A 86 -8.22 15.28 6.41
C LEU A 86 -9.02 14.35 7.34
N GLY A 87 -8.55 13.12 7.58
CA GLY A 87 -9.22 12.14 8.42
C GLY A 87 -10.60 11.71 7.91
N ILE A 88 -10.79 11.71 6.58
CA ILE A 88 -12.03 11.30 5.91
C ILE A 88 -11.78 10.11 4.98
N PRO A 89 -12.82 9.29 4.69
CA PRO A 89 -12.72 8.25 3.68
C PRO A 89 -12.57 8.85 2.28
N LEU A 90 -12.08 8.03 1.34
CA LEU A 90 -12.04 8.36 -0.08
C LEU A 90 -13.47 8.33 -0.65
N ASP A 91 -13.90 9.43 -1.26
CA ASP A 91 -15.24 9.56 -1.82
C ASP A 91 -15.31 8.93 -3.23
N PRO A 92 -16.45 8.32 -3.62
CA PRO A 92 -16.66 7.77 -4.96
C PRO A 92 -16.98 8.89 -5.96
N ILE A 93 -16.03 9.78 -6.23
CA ILE A 93 -16.19 10.92 -7.15
C ILE A 93 -15.83 10.59 -8.61
N THR A 94 -15.11 9.48 -8.82
CA THR A 94 -14.71 8.96 -10.13
C THR A 94 -14.91 7.45 -10.17
N GLN A 95 -15.00 6.88 -11.38
CA GLN A 95 -15.07 5.43 -11.56
C GLN A 95 -13.85 4.73 -10.95
N ASP A 96 -12.66 5.35 -11.05
CA ASP A 96 -11.42 4.83 -10.45
C ASP A 96 -11.49 4.79 -8.92
N ALA A 97 -12.05 5.82 -8.28
CA ALA A 97 -12.22 5.85 -6.83
C ALA A 97 -13.18 4.76 -6.34
N CYS A 98 -14.15 4.35 -7.17
CA CYS A 98 -15.09 3.27 -6.83
C CYS A 98 -14.42 1.91 -6.64
N ILE A 99 -13.19 1.71 -7.13
CA ILE A 99 -12.38 0.50 -6.85
C ILE A 99 -12.24 0.25 -5.33
N PHE A 100 -12.28 1.31 -4.52
CA PHE A 100 -12.14 1.29 -3.06
C PHE A 100 -13.46 1.43 -2.30
N TYR A 101 -14.60 1.47 -2.99
CA TYR A 101 -15.89 1.75 -2.35
C TYR A 101 -16.25 0.69 -1.29
N ASP A 102 -16.44 1.10 -0.04
CA ASP A 102 -16.61 0.20 1.12
C ASP A 102 -15.52 -0.89 1.26
N ASP A 103 -14.32 -0.64 0.73
CA ASP A 103 -13.20 -1.59 0.68
C ASP A 103 -11.87 -0.92 1.12
N HIS A 104 -12.01 0.12 1.95
CA HIS A 104 -10.90 0.77 2.63
C HIS A 104 -11.33 1.29 3.99
N THR A 105 -10.36 1.55 4.87
CA THR A 105 -10.60 2.10 6.21
C THR A 105 -9.79 3.37 6.46
N VAL A 106 -10.23 4.20 7.39
CA VAL A 106 -9.48 5.34 7.92
C VAL A 106 -9.02 4.97 9.33
N ILE A 107 -7.73 5.07 9.59
CA ILE A 107 -7.12 4.76 10.89
C ILE A 107 -6.65 6.07 11.48
N ALA A 108 -7.28 6.48 12.57
CA ALA A 108 -7.03 7.76 13.23
C ALA A 108 -6.09 7.63 14.43
N GLU A 109 -6.05 6.44 15.02
CA GLU A 109 -5.19 6.07 16.12
C GLU A 109 -3.71 6.30 15.75
N GLN A 110 -2.93 6.85 16.70
CA GLN A 110 -1.51 7.19 16.50
C GLN A 110 -1.24 8.15 15.31
N GLY A 111 -2.26 8.87 14.81
CA GLY A 111 -2.12 9.74 13.65
C GLY A 111 -0.95 10.73 13.75
N GLY A 112 0.04 10.58 12.86
CA GLY A 112 1.25 11.40 12.81
C GLY A 112 2.36 11.01 13.79
N ALA A 113 2.17 10.01 14.65
CA ALA A 113 3.22 9.48 15.51
C ALA A 113 4.16 8.57 14.73
N VAL A 114 5.47 8.63 15.05
CA VAL A 114 6.43 7.69 14.47
C VAL A 114 6.27 6.34 15.18
N VAL A 115 5.85 5.34 14.43
CA VAL A 115 5.63 3.98 14.92
C VAL A 115 6.98 3.28 15.10
N PHE A 116 7.33 2.96 16.34
CA PHE A 116 8.57 2.25 16.68
C PHE A 116 8.36 0.95 17.45
N ASP A 117 7.17 0.72 18.00
CA ASP A 117 6.89 -0.43 18.87
C ASP A 117 5.96 -1.46 18.23
N VAL A 118 6.02 -2.68 18.77
CA VAL A 118 5.23 -3.84 18.35
C VAL A 118 3.73 -3.63 18.60
N GLU A 119 3.37 -2.82 19.59
CA GLU A 119 1.98 -2.57 19.96
C GLU A 119 1.26 -1.75 18.89
N ALA A 120 1.93 -0.75 18.31
CA ALA A 120 1.40 0.01 17.17
C ALA A 120 1.20 -0.86 15.92
N GLY A 121 2.03 -1.90 15.72
CA GLY A 121 1.78 -2.90 14.68
C GLY A 121 0.50 -3.70 14.90
N LYS A 122 0.27 -4.17 16.14
CA LYS A 122 -0.96 -4.88 16.52
C LYS A 122 -2.19 -3.99 16.38
N GLU A 123 -2.11 -2.74 16.84
CA GLU A 123 -3.19 -1.76 16.73
C GLU A 123 -3.57 -1.51 15.27
N MET A 124 -2.59 -1.34 14.38
CA MET A 124 -2.84 -1.22 12.94
C MET A 124 -3.58 -2.45 12.40
N ALA A 125 -3.15 -3.66 12.77
CA ALA A 125 -3.78 -4.89 12.32
C ALA A 125 -5.22 -5.05 12.83
N GLU A 126 -5.50 -4.66 14.07
CA GLU A 126 -6.85 -4.64 14.63
C GLU A 126 -7.78 -3.65 13.92
N LYS A 127 -7.24 -2.49 13.49
CA LYS A 127 -7.99 -1.44 12.79
C LYS A 127 -8.11 -1.65 11.29
N PHE A 128 -7.27 -2.52 10.72
CA PHE A 128 -7.31 -2.91 9.33
C PHE A 128 -7.61 -4.43 9.14
N PRO A 129 -8.73 -4.93 9.70
CA PRO A 129 -9.02 -6.37 9.71
C PRO A 129 -9.44 -6.90 8.33
N THR A 130 -9.92 -6.02 7.46
CA THR A 130 -10.40 -6.36 6.11
C THR A 130 -10.19 -5.18 5.17
N GLY A 131 -10.47 -5.42 3.90
CA GLY A 131 -10.36 -4.47 2.82
C GLY A 131 -8.97 -4.39 2.21
N LYS A 132 -8.83 -3.72 1.07
CA LYS A 132 -7.57 -3.64 0.32
C LYS A 132 -6.71 -2.42 0.65
N ALA A 133 -7.25 -1.41 1.33
CA ALA A 133 -6.52 -0.19 1.63
C ALA A 133 -6.85 0.41 3.01
N ALA A 134 -5.89 1.12 3.57
CA ALA A 134 -6.05 1.95 4.75
C ALA A 134 -5.45 3.34 4.51
N ILE A 135 -6.16 4.36 4.98
CA ILE A 135 -5.71 5.75 5.05
C ILE A 135 -5.31 5.99 6.50
N HIS A 136 -4.01 6.12 6.76
CA HIS A 136 -3.49 6.36 8.10
C HIS A 136 -3.36 7.87 8.33
N LEU A 137 -4.15 8.40 9.25
CA LEU A 137 -4.29 9.81 9.55
C LEU A 137 -2.93 10.49 9.76
N ASN A 138 -2.72 11.60 9.05
CA ASN A 138 -1.48 12.39 9.07
C ASN A 138 -0.20 11.62 8.65
N HIS A 139 -0.32 10.47 7.99
CA HIS A 139 0.81 9.62 7.64
C HIS A 139 0.83 9.28 6.14
N GLY A 140 -0.20 8.59 5.63
CA GLY A 140 -0.25 8.20 4.23
C GLY A 140 -1.14 6.99 3.98
N LEU A 141 -0.83 6.26 2.89
CA LEU A 141 -1.63 5.14 2.42
C LEU A 141 -0.93 3.81 2.73
N PHE A 142 -1.71 2.77 2.97
CA PHE A 142 -1.24 1.39 3.10
C PHE A 142 -2.19 0.48 2.30
N THR A 143 -1.67 -0.33 1.40
CA THR A 143 -2.48 -1.25 0.59
C THR A 143 -1.98 -2.68 0.69
N VAL A 144 -2.89 -3.63 0.49
CA VAL A 144 -2.62 -5.07 0.54
C VAL A 144 -3.21 -5.78 -0.68
N GLY A 145 -2.62 -6.91 -1.06
CA GLY A 145 -3.11 -7.74 -2.17
C GLY A 145 -2.67 -9.19 -2.09
N SER A 146 -3.29 -10.04 -2.91
CA SER A 146 -2.87 -11.44 -3.12
C SER A 146 -1.65 -11.57 -4.05
N SER A 147 -1.18 -10.47 -4.62
CA SER A 147 0.01 -10.38 -5.46
C SER A 147 0.67 -9.01 -5.29
N VAL A 148 1.93 -8.89 -5.71
CA VAL A 148 2.69 -7.62 -5.67
C VAL A 148 2.02 -6.59 -6.58
N GLU A 149 1.57 -7.04 -7.74
CA GLU A 149 0.88 -6.23 -8.76
C GLU A 149 -0.40 -5.61 -8.22
N GLU A 150 -1.22 -6.39 -7.52
CA GLU A 150 -2.42 -5.88 -6.87
C GLU A 150 -2.09 -4.81 -5.83
N ALA A 151 -1.23 -5.12 -4.86
CA ALA A 151 -0.89 -4.19 -3.78
C ALA A 151 -0.33 -2.87 -4.32
N ALA A 152 0.56 -2.95 -5.32
CA ALA A 152 1.13 -1.79 -5.99
C ALA A 152 0.10 -1.00 -6.80
N PHE A 153 -0.77 -1.67 -7.56
CA PHE A 153 -1.82 -0.99 -8.33
C PHE A 153 -2.80 -0.26 -7.42
N TRP A 154 -3.26 -0.91 -6.33
CA TRP A 154 -4.13 -0.26 -5.35
C TRP A 154 -3.48 0.99 -4.77
N PHE A 155 -2.19 0.95 -4.44
CA PHE A 155 -1.47 2.10 -3.92
C PHE A 155 -1.48 3.27 -4.91
N LEU A 156 -1.08 2.99 -6.16
CA LEU A 156 -0.99 4.00 -7.21
C LEU A 156 -2.36 4.59 -7.58
N SER A 157 -3.38 3.75 -7.66
CA SER A 157 -4.75 4.17 -7.97
C SER A 157 -5.35 5.00 -6.84
N MET A 158 -5.12 4.60 -5.58
CA MET A 158 -5.60 5.36 -4.42
C MET A 158 -4.91 6.73 -4.32
N ASP A 159 -3.59 6.81 -4.53
CA ASP A 159 -2.87 8.09 -4.52
C ASP A 159 -3.38 9.07 -5.59
N ARG A 160 -3.65 8.57 -6.80
CA ARG A 160 -4.28 9.35 -7.89
C ARG A 160 -5.73 9.74 -7.56
N SER A 161 -6.47 8.88 -6.88
CA SER A 161 -7.84 9.19 -6.45
C SER A 161 -7.86 10.26 -5.35
N CYS A 162 -6.92 10.19 -4.40
CA CYS A 162 -6.69 11.25 -3.42
C CYS A 162 -6.35 12.59 -4.11
N GLN A 163 -5.49 12.57 -5.14
CA GLN A 163 -5.18 13.75 -5.93
C GLN A 163 -6.43 14.36 -6.56
N ALA A 164 -7.25 13.53 -7.22
CA ALA A 164 -8.49 13.98 -7.86
C ALA A 164 -9.47 14.59 -6.84
N GLN A 165 -9.62 13.97 -5.67
CA GLN A 165 -10.53 14.47 -4.63
C GLN A 165 -10.05 15.79 -4.03
N LEU A 166 -8.76 15.93 -3.75
CA LEU A 166 -8.17 17.20 -3.30
C LEU A 166 -8.42 18.33 -4.31
N LEU A 167 -8.19 18.07 -5.60
CA LEU A 167 -8.43 19.04 -6.67
C LEU A 167 -9.92 19.39 -6.80
N ALA A 168 -10.80 18.40 -6.73
CA ALA A 168 -12.24 18.62 -6.81
C ALA A 168 -12.76 19.46 -5.63
N MET A 169 -12.32 19.15 -4.40
CA MET A 169 -12.66 19.90 -3.19
C MET A 169 -12.16 21.35 -3.23
N ALA A 170 -10.98 21.58 -3.83
CA ALA A 170 -10.45 22.93 -4.02
C ALA A 170 -11.26 23.72 -5.06
N ALA A 171 -11.78 23.06 -6.10
CA ALA A 171 -12.59 23.69 -7.14
C ALA A 171 -14.07 23.88 -6.74
N GLY A 172 -14.58 23.07 -5.81
CA GLY A 172 -15.97 23.15 -5.32
C GLY A 172 -16.42 21.89 -4.58
N THR A 173 -17.73 21.66 -4.53
CA THR A 173 -18.29 20.44 -3.91
C THR A 173 -18.49 19.36 -4.98
N PRO A 174 -17.76 18.23 -4.92
CA PRO A 174 -17.93 17.14 -5.88
C PRO A 174 -19.31 16.49 -5.75
N LYS A 175 -19.84 15.99 -6.87
CA LYS A 175 -21.05 15.16 -6.89
C LYS A 175 -20.64 13.69 -6.79
N LEU A 176 -21.13 13.00 -5.77
CA LEU A 176 -20.81 11.60 -5.54
C LEU A 176 -21.54 10.70 -6.55
N ILE A 177 -20.85 9.64 -7.00
CA ILE A 177 -21.48 8.54 -7.72
C ILE A 177 -22.48 7.87 -6.78
N LYS A 178 -23.67 7.56 -7.29
CA LYS A 178 -24.72 6.89 -6.51
C LYS A 178 -24.23 5.54 -6.00
N HIS A 179 -24.66 5.18 -4.79
CA HIS A 179 -24.32 3.91 -4.13
C HIS A 179 -24.40 2.68 -5.07
N GLU A 180 -25.52 2.52 -5.78
CA GLU A 180 -25.73 1.40 -6.72
C GLU A 180 -24.67 1.32 -7.84
N TYR A 181 -24.21 2.47 -8.36
CA TYR A 181 -23.21 2.52 -9.41
C TYR A 181 -21.79 2.41 -8.86
N ALA A 182 -21.53 2.94 -7.65
CA ALA A 182 -20.24 2.79 -6.98
C ALA A 182 -19.99 1.33 -6.61
N GLN A 183 -20.99 0.65 -6.03
CA GLN A 183 -20.95 -0.77 -5.73
C GLN A 183 -20.80 -1.61 -7.00
N TYR A 184 -21.61 -1.37 -8.03
CA TYR A 184 -21.49 -2.07 -9.32
C TYR A 184 -20.07 -1.94 -9.90
N THR A 185 -19.53 -0.72 -9.93
CA THR A 185 -18.19 -0.46 -10.45
C THR A 185 -17.13 -1.22 -9.67
N ARG A 186 -17.19 -1.20 -8.33
CA ARG A 186 -16.28 -1.95 -7.46
C ARG A 186 -16.33 -3.45 -7.76
N GLU A 187 -17.52 -4.02 -7.94
CA GLU A 187 -17.67 -5.44 -8.24
C GLU A 187 -17.03 -5.83 -9.58
N GLN A 188 -17.01 -4.92 -10.56
CA GLN A 188 -16.38 -5.15 -11.88
C GLN A 188 -14.87 -4.89 -11.92
N THR A 189 -14.35 -4.00 -11.08
CA THR A 189 -12.97 -3.45 -11.25
C THR A 189 -12.11 -3.53 -9.99
N GLY A 190 -12.71 -3.83 -8.83
CA GLY A 190 -12.05 -3.84 -7.53
C GLY A 190 -11.62 -5.22 -7.03
N HIS A 191 -11.75 -6.28 -7.84
CA HIS A 191 -11.33 -7.64 -7.47
C HIS A 191 -9.86 -7.91 -7.84
N SER A 192 -9.26 -8.95 -7.25
CA SER A 192 -7.83 -9.28 -7.37
C SER A 192 -7.33 -9.38 -8.82
N LEU A 193 -8.03 -10.14 -9.68
CA LEU A 193 -7.65 -10.25 -11.10
C LEU A 193 -7.64 -8.90 -11.82
N ALA A 194 -8.57 -7.99 -11.50
CA ALA A 194 -8.59 -6.66 -12.08
C ALA A 194 -7.41 -5.82 -11.59
N GLY A 195 -7.05 -5.91 -10.30
CA GLY A 195 -5.86 -5.24 -9.76
C GLY A 195 -4.58 -5.71 -10.43
N TRP A 196 -4.39 -7.03 -10.51
CA TRP A 196 -3.26 -7.63 -11.22
C TRP A 196 -3.20 -7.18 -12.68
N PHE A 197 -4.33 -7.22 -13.38
CA PHE A 197 -4.41 -6.86 -14.81
C PHE A 197 -4.12 -5.38 -15.05
N GLN A 198 -4.63 -4.50 -14.18
CA GLN A 198 -4.40 -3.05 -14.29
C GLN A 198 -2.95 -2.65 -14.01
N PHE A 199 -2.18 -3.47 -13.30
CA PHE A 199 -0.74 -3.25 -13.15
C PHE A 199 0.07 -3.63 -14.39
N GLN A 200 -0.42 -4.54 -15.25
CA GLN A 200 0.36 -5.10 -16.36
C GLN A 200 0.93 -4.05 -17.32
N PRO A 201 0.23 -2.96 -17.70
CA PRO A 201 0.81 -1.92 -18.52
C PRO A 201 2.01 -1.21 -17.86
N LEU A 202 1.97 -1.00 -16.54
CA LEU A 202 3.09 -0.42 -15.79
C LEU A 202 4.27 -1.38 -15.74
N TRP A 203 4.00 -2.68 -15.52
CA TRP A 203 5.03 -3.71 -15.57
C TRP A 203 5.71 -3.76 -16.93
N GLN A 204 4.94 -3.73 -18.02
CA GLN A 204 5.48 -3.70 -19.38
C GLN A 204 6.35 -2.48 -19.65
N GLU A 205 6.00 -1.31 -19.09
CA GLU A 205 6.81 -0.10 -19.19
C GLU A 205 8.13 -0.27 -18.43
N ILE A 206 8.07 -0.66 -17.15
CA ILE A 206 9.25 -0.90 -16.30
C ILE A 206 10.21 -1.88 -16.98
N CYS A 207 9.70 -2.99 -17.52
CA CYS A 207 10.52 -3.98 -18.22
C CYS A 207 11.25 -3.42 -19.45
N ARG A 208 10.71 -2.38 -20.09
CA ARG A 208 11.32 -1.75 -21.27
C ARG A 208 12.27 -0.62 -20.90
N THR A 209 11.92 0.17 -19.88
CA THR A 209 12.65 1.38 -19.52
C THR A 209 13.79 1.14 -18.54
N ASP A 210 13.69 0.09 -17.72
CA ASP A 210 14.59 -0.17 -16.60
C ASP A 210 14.98 -1.66 -16.51
N PRO A 211 15.57 -2.25 -17.56
CA PRO A 211 15.92 -3.67 -17.58
C PRO A 211 16.95 -4.04 -16.50
N GLU A 212 17.78 -3.11 -16.04
CA GLU A 212 18.79 -3.33 -15.00
C GLU A 212 18.20 -3.68 -13.62
N LEU A 213 16.89 -3.46 -13.40
CA LEU A 213 16.23 -3.81 -12.14
C LEU A 213 16.18 -5.33 -11.92
N PHE A 214 16.33 -6.13 -12.99
CA PHE A 214 16.23 -7.60 -12.95
C PHE A 214 17.59 -8.30 -12.78
N ASP A 215 18.67 -7.54 -12.67
CA ASP A 215 20.03 -8.05 -12.47
C ASP A 215 20.35 -8.43 -11.00
#